data_AF-A0A933KSG6-F1
#
_entry.id   AF-A0A933KSG6-F1
#
_cell.length_a   1.000
_cell.length_b   1.000
_cell.length_c   1.000
_cell.angle_alpha   90.00
_cell.angle_beta   90.00
_cell.angle_gamma   90.00
#
_symmetry.space_group_name_H-M   'P 1'
#
loop_
_entity.id
_entity.type
_entity.pdbx_description
1 polymer ?
#
loop_
_entity_poly.entity_id
_entity_poly.type
_entity_poly.pdbx_seq_one_letter_code
_entity_poly.pdbx_strand_id
1 'polypeptide(L)'
;MRQAYVTAAAIVLCAAAPLSAHHSPSAIFDMGGRVSVTGTLTKVDWINPHIVMTMDAKGEGGSVEHWRFESNPPSWYRSVGLARADFAKAIGQTVTIECVRARDHSLFGYMQKIKLPDGTSLELINSADPK
;
A
#
# COMPACT_ATOMS: atom_id res chain seq x y z
N MET A 1 49.81 21.44 -46.43
CA MET A 1 49.38 22.18 -45.23
C MET A 1 48.08 21.59 -44.75
N ARG A 2 48.08 21.04 -43.52
CA ARG A 2 46.91 20.57 -42.77
C ARG A 2 46.02 21.76 -42.45
N GLN A 3 44.70 21.64 -42.54
CA GLN A 3 43.79 22.10 -41.49
C GLN A 3 42.52 21.25 -41.49
N ALA A 4 42.32 20.60 -40.35
CA ALA A 4 41.16 19.80 -39.99
C ALA A 4 40.18 20.70 -39.23
N TYR A 5 38.88 20.55 -39.47
CA TYR A 5 37.85 21.02 -38.56
C TYR A 5 36.78 19.94 -38.44
N VAL A 6 36.96 19.11 -37.41
CA VAL A 6 35.93 18.25 -36.82
C VAL A 6 35.43 19.02 -35.60
N THR A 7 34.17 19.46 -35.60
CA THR A 7 33.42 19.87 -34.39
C THR A 7 31.96 20.15 -34.79
N ALA A 8 30.92 19.76 -34.07
CA ALA A 8 30.73 18.82 -32.99
C ALA A 8 29.21 18.58 -32.95
N ALA A 9 28.74 17.33 -33.08
CA ALA A 9 27.33 17.02 -32.88
C ALA A 9 27.04 17.04 -31.37
N ALA A 10 26.27 18.02 -30.90
CA ALA A 10 25.82 18.08 -29.52
C ALA A 10 24.78 16.99 -29.28
N ILE A 11 25.20 15.85 -28.72
CA ILE A 11 24.30 14.84 -28.18
C ILE A 11 23.80 15.37 -26.83
N VAL A 12 22.58 15.92 -26.82
CA VAL A 12 21.85 16.19 -25.58
C VAL A 12 21.36 14.83 -25.07
N LEU A 13 22.13 14.22 -24.18
CA LEU A 13 21.66 13.09 -23.36
C LEU A 13 20.66 13.66 -22.34
N CYS A 14 19.36 13.59 -22.67
CA CYS A 14 18.31 13.73 -21.68
C CYS A 14 18.42 12.58 -20.68
N ALA A 15 19.13 12.80 -19.57
CA ALA A 15 19.11 11.90 -18.44
C ALA A 15 17.69 11.88 -17.86
N ALA A 16 16.89 10.90 -18.26
CA ALA A 16 15.61 10.61 -17.63
C ALA A 16 15.90 10.04 -16.23
N ALA A 17 16.03 10.92 -15.24
CA ALA A 17 16.02 10.50 -13.85
C ALA A 17 14.65 9.88 -13.55
N PRO A 18 14.56 8.72 -12.88
CA PRO A 18 13.28 8.16 -12.47
C PRO A 18 12.59 9.17 -11.55
N LEU A 19 11.49 9.77 -12.00
CA LEU A 19 10.65 10.62 -11.18
C LEU A 19 9.93 9.70 -10.18
N SER A 20 10.44 9.62 -8.95
CA SER A 20 9.75 8.93 -7.84
C SER A 20 8.55 9.78 -7.44
N ALA A 21 7.37 9.46 -7.97
CA ALA A 21 6.13 10.13 -7.59
C ALA A 21 5.67 9.65 -6.20
N HIS A 22 6.09 10.34 -5.14
CA HIS A 22 5.52 10.19 -3.80
C HIS A 22 4.20 10.96 -3.74
N HIS A 23 3.11 10.35 -4.19
CA HIS A 23 1.79 10.92 -3.91
C HIS A 23 1.46 10.70 -2.42
N SER A 24 0.98 11.74 -1.76
CA SER A 24 0.52 11.63 -0.38
C SER A 24 -0.73 10.76 -0.34
N PRO A 25 -0.83 9.78 0.59
CA PRO A 25 -2.08 9.06 0.81
C PRO A 25 -3.27 10.00 1.05
N SER A 26 -3.04 11.20 1.60
CA SER A 26 -4.12 12.17 1.92
C SER A 26 -4.89 12.68 0.70
N ALA A 27 -4.32 12.55 -0.50
CA ALA A 27 -4.98 12.88 -1.75
C ALA A 27 -6.09 11.89 -2.11
N ILE A 28 -5.93 10.61 -1.73
CA ILE A 28 -6.86 9.53 -2.08
C ILE A 28 -7.77 9.19 -0.90
N PHE A 29 -7.24 9.20 0.32
CA PHE A 29 -7.94 8.72 1.51
C PHE A 29 -8.28 9.85 2.48
N ASP A 30 -9.40 9.67 3.18
CA ASP A 30 -9.86 10.58 4.19
C ASP A 30 -9.17 10.33 5.54
N MET A 31 -8.08 11.06 5.78
CA MET A 31 -7.21 10.84 6.95
C MET A 31 -7.91 10.99 8.31
N GLY A 32 -9.03 11.72 8.38
CA GLY A 32 -9.83 11.84 9.61
C GLY A 32 -10.85 10.71 9.82
N GLY A 33 -11.14 9.93 8.77
CA GLY A 33 -12.20 8.91 8.75
C GLY A 33 -11.68 7.50 8.98
N ARG A 34 -11.19 7.22 10.20
CA ARG A 34 -10.74 5.87 10.56
C ARG A 34 -11.91 4.89 10.67
N VAL A 35 -11.77 3.73 10.05
CA VAL A 35 -12.73 2.62 10.11
C VAL A 35 -12.00 1.32 10.45
N SER A 36 -12.71 0.41 11.12
CA SER A 36 -12.21 -0.94 11.42
C SER A 36 -13.03 -1.97 10.65
N VAL A 37 -12.37 -2.75 9.81
CA VAL A 37 -12.98 -3.79 8.98
C VAL A 37 -12.51 -5.15 9.45
N THR A 38 -13.44 -6.01 9.84
CA THR A 38 -13.16 -7.41 10.19
C THR A 38 -13.81 -8.32 9.15
N GLY A 39 -13.04 -9.25 8.62
CA GLY A 39 -13.49 -10.12 7.53
C GLY A 39 -12.46 -11.17 7.18
N THR A 40 -12.75 -11.94 6.14
CA THR A 40 -11.87 -12.99 5.64
C THR A 40 -10.86 -12.40 4.66
N LEU A 41 -9.57 -12.62 4.89
CA LEU A 41 -8.53 -12.24 3.94
C LEU A 41 -8.59 -13.16 2.72
N THR A 42 -8.87 -12.62 1.53
CA THR A 42 -9.04 -13.42 0.32
C THR A 42 -7.83 -13.36 -0.60
N LYS A 43 -7.05 -12.28 -0.56
CA LYS A 43 -5.87 -12.12 -1.41
C LYS A 43 -4.83 -11.18 -0.79
N VAL A 44 -3.56 -11.46 -1.08
CA VAL A 44 -2.43 -10.58 -0.77
C VAL A 44 -1.58 -10.40 -2.03
N ASP A 45 -1.68 -9.24 -2.65
CA ASP A 45 -0.82 -8.81 -3.75
C ASP A 45 0.47 -8.22 -3.17
N TRP A 46 1.48 -9.08 -3.01
CA TRP A 46 2.78 -8.70 -2.43
C TRP A 46 3.70 -8.05 -3.48
N ILE A 47 3.35 -6.84 -3.91
CA ILE A 47 4.04 -6.09 -4.97
C ILE A 47 4.60 -4.76 -4.43
N ASN A 48 5.53 -4.15 -5.18
CA ASN A 48 6.09 -2.82 -4.90
C ASN A 48 5.48 -1.83 -5.91
N PRO A 49 5.08 -0.60 -5.55
CA PRO A 49 5.38 0.16 -4.33
C PRO A 49 4.49 -0.13 -3.12
N HIS A 50 3.34 -0.79 -3.30
CA HIS A 50 2.40 -1.03 -2.21
C HIS A 50 1.88 -2.46 -2.24
N ILE A 51 1.87 -3.10 -1.07
CA ILE A 51 1.17 -4.36 -0.89
C ILE A 51 -0.32 -4.05 -0.83
N VAL A 52 -1.14 -4.86 -1.51
CA VAL A 52 -2.60 -4.75 -1.45
C VAL A 52 -3.19 -6.00 -0.83
N MET A 53 -4.01 -5.83 0.20
CA MET A 53 -4.79 -6.92 0.81
C MET A 53 -6.24 -6.80 0.36
N THR A 54 -6.86 -7.91 -0.01
CA THR A 54 -8.29 -7.98 -0.34
C THR A 54 -9.00 -8.81 0.70
N MET A 55 -10.15 -8.33 1.17
CA MET A 55 -10.96 -9.02 2.18
C MET A 55 -12.44 -9.04 1.79
N ASP A 56 -13.12 -10.08 2.22
CA ASP A 56 -14.57 -10.14 2.24
C ASP A 56 -15.05 -9.85 3.66
N ALA A 57 -15.81 -8.77 3.82
CA ALA A 57 -16.40 -8.35 5.09
C ALA A 57 -17.92 -8.42 5.02
N LYS A 58 -18.57 -8.53 6.18
CA LYS A 58 -20.03 -8.47 6.24
C LYS A 58 -20.48 -7.01 6.16
N GLY A 59 -21.22 -6.68 5.10
CA GLY A 59 -21.87 -5.39 4.93
C GLY A 59 -23.26 -5.33 5.54
N GLU A 60 -23.95 -4.22 5.28
CA GLU A 60 -25.34 -4.03 5.69
C GLU A 60 -26.27 -5.07 5.06
N GLY A 61 -27.35 -5.41 5.77
CA GLY A 61 -28.35 -6.36 5.29
C GLY A 61 -27.83 -7.79 5.06
N GLY A 62 -26.63 -8.12 5.53
CA GLY A 62 -26.00 -9.43 5.29
C GLY A 62 -25.32 -9.56 3.93
N SER A 63 -25.15 -8.46 3.20
CA SER A 63 -24.33 -8.44 1.99
C SER A 63 -22.84 -8.72 2.30
N VAL A 64 -22.09 -9.08 1.27
CA VAL A 64 -20.62 -9.20 1.34
C VAL A 64 -20.00 -7.99 0.68
N GLU A 65 -19.12 -7.31 1.42
CA GLU A 65 -18.32 -6.18 0.96
C GLU A 65 -16.92 -6.64 0.60
N HIS A 66 -16.51 -6.39 -0.65
CA HIS A 66 -15.17 -6.71 -1.14
C HIS A 66 -14.24 -5.51 -0.94
N TRP A 67 -13.50 -5.53 0.15
CA TRP A 67 -12.57 -4.47 0.50
C TRP A 67 -11.20 -4.69 -0.11
N ARG A 68 -10.55 -3.60 -0.49
CA ARG A 68 -9.12 -3.55 -0.82
C ARG A 68 -8.42 -2.60 0.14
N PHE A 69 -7.22 -2.96 0.56
CA PHE A 69 -6.41 -2.15 1.46
C PHE A 69 -5.01 -2.00 0.89
N GLU A 70 -4.62 -0.76 0.60
CA GLU A 70 -3.24 -0.43 0.28
C GLU A 70 -2.41 -0.31 1.56
N SER A 71 -1.14 -0.66 1.46
CA SER A 71 -0.22 -0.75 2.58
C SER A 71 1.20 -0.29 2.23
N ASN A 72 2.09 -0.29 3.21
CA ASN A 72 3.51 -0.05 3.06
C ASN A 72 4.16 -1.03 2.05
N PRO A 73 5.30 -0.64 1.44
CA PRO A 73 6.04 -1.50 0.52
C PRO A 73 6.58 -2.77 1.21
N PRO A 74 6.89 -3.82 0.42
CA PRO A 74 7.57 -5.02 0.93
C PRO A 74 8.86 -4.75 1.74
N SER A 75 9.60 -3.69 1.43
CA SER A 75 10.81 -3.32 2.17
C SER A 75 10.53 -2.91 3.61
N TRP A 76 9.43 -2.20 3.86
CA TRP A 76 9.03 -1.80 5.20
C TRP A 76 8.68 -3.02 6.06
N TYR A 77 7.89 -3.95 5.53
CA TYR A 77 7.56 -5.20 6.22
C TYR A 77 8.79 -6.04 6.57
N ARG A 78 9.76 -6.13 5.65
CA ARG A 78 11.04 -6.79 5.93
C ARG A 78 11.79 -6.11 7.08
N SER A 79 11.74 -4.78 7.17
CA SER A 79 12.42 -4.04 8.25
C SER A 79 11.84 -4.31 9.63
N VAL A 80 10.58 -4.74 9.72
CA VAL A 80 9.91 -5.17 10.95
C VAL A 80 9.84 -6.70 11.11
N GLY A 81 10.64 -7.44 10.32
CA GLY A 81 10.79 -8.90 10.45
C GLY A 81 9.67 -9.74 9.84
N LEU A 82 8.78 -9.14 9.03
CA LEU A 82 7.67 -9.84 8.40
C LEU A 82 7.93 -10.09 6.91
N ALA A 83 7.42 -11.22 6.42
CA ALA A 83 7.56 -11.65 5.03
C ALA A 83 6.20 -12.02 4.42
N ARG A 84 6.18 -12.16 3.09
CA ARG A 84 5.00 -12.61 2.33
C ARG A 84 4.37 -13.88 2.92
N ALA A 85 5.19 -14.80 3.41
CA ALA A 85 4.75 -16.08 3.94
C ALA A 85 3.86 -15.93 5.19
N ASP A 86 4.06 -14.89 6.01
CA ASP A 86 3.28 -14.66 7.22
C ASP A 86 1.84 -14.25 6.89
N PHE A 87 1.68 -13.44 5.84
CA PHE A 87 0.36 -13.03 5.34
C PHE A 87 -0.29 -14.10 4.46
N ALA A 88 0.50 -14.88 3.71
CA ALA A 88 -0.04 -15.96 2.88
C ALA A 88 -0.77 -17.03 3.73
N LYS A 89 -0.28 -17.31 4.94
CA LYS A 89 -0.94 -18.22 5.89
C LYS A 89 -2.27 -17.68 6.39
N ALA A 90 -2.45 -16.35 6.43
CA ALA A 90 -3.68 -15.71 6.89
C ALA A 90 -4.80 -15.68 5.82
N ILE A 91 -4.50 -16.02 4.55
CA ILE A 91 -5.52 -16.12 3.51
C ILE A 91 -6.54 -17.21 3.88
N GLY A 92 -7.82 -16.89 3.76
CA GLY A 92 -8.94 -17.72 4.19
C GLY A 92 -9.30 -17.58 5.68
N GLN A 93 -8.55 -16.78 6.45
CA GLN A 93 -8.79 -16.57 7.87
C GLN A 93 -9.33 -15.18 8.16
N THR A 94 -9.91 -15.02 9.35
CA THR A 94 -10.40 -13.73 9.84
C THR A 94 -9.23 -12.84 10.25
N VAL A 95 -9.19 -11.63 9.69
CA VAL A 95 -8.28 -10.56 10.10
C VAL A 95 -9.07 -9.29 10.39
N THR A 96 -8.48 -8.39 11.17
CA THR A 96 -9.03 -7.05 11.42
C THR A 96 -8.05 -6.01 10.91
N ILE A 97 -8.52 -5.12 10.05
CA ILE A 97 -7.74 -4.00 9.50
C ILE A 97 -8.35 -2.69 9.98
N GLU A 98 -7.55 -1.83 10.59
CA GLU A 98 -7.90 -0.43 10.79
C GLU A 98 -7.32 0.38 9.63
N CYS A 99 -8.15 1.19 8.97
CA CYS A 99 -7.76 1.96 7.81
C CYS A 99 -8.46 3.32 7.78
N VAL A 100 -8.00 4.19 6.87
CA VAL A 100 -8.76 5.36 6.44
C VAL A 100 -9.34 5.09 5.05
N ARG A 101 -10.63 5.37 4.87
CA ARG A 101 -11.35 5.05 3.63
C ARG A 101 -11.03 6.04 2.51
N ALA A 102 -11.09 5.59 1.27
CA ALA A 102 -11.00 6.45 0.10
C ALA A 102 -12.07 7.55 0.13
N ARG A 103 -11.70 8.75 -0.31
CA ARG A 103 -12.59 9.93 -0.32
C ARG A 103 -13.78 9.79 -1.27
N ASP A 104 -13.65 8.95 -2.29
CA ASP A 104 -14.71 8.64 -3.25
C ASP A 104 -15.74 7.62 -2.71
N HIS A 105 -15.60 7.22 -1.43
CA HIS A 105 -16.43 6.24 -0.76
C HIS A 105 -16.38 4.84 -1.38
N SER A 106 -15.39 4.51 -2.20
CA SER A 106 -15.13 3.13 -2.57
C SER A 106 -14.75 2.28 -1.34
N LEU A 107 -14.85 0.96 -1.43
CA LEU A 107 -14.37 0.01 -0.42
C LEU A 107 -12.84 -0.18 -0.54
N PHE A 108 -12.14 0.95 -0.62
CA PHE A 108 -10.70 1.01 -0.70
C PHE A 108 -10.18 1.79 0.51
N GLY A 109 -9.17 1.26 1.18
CA GLY A 109 -8.62 1.88 2.39
C GLY A 109 -7.10 1.93 2.38
N TYR A 110 -6.55 2.91 3.08
CA TYR A 110 -5.14 2.94 3.41
C TYR A 110 -4.95 2.35 4.80
N MET A 111 -4.27 1.21 4.86
CA MET A 111 -4.12 0.43 6.08
C MET A 111 -3.22 1.15 7.08
N GLN A 112 -3.75 1.37 8.28
CA GLN A 112 -3.00 1.94 9.40
C GLN A 112 -2.57 0.86 10.38
N LYS A 113 -3.35 -0.21 10.51
CA LYS A 113 -3.06 -1.35 11.38
C LYS A 113 -3.65 -2.63 10.83
N ILE A 114 -2.98 -3.75 11.11
CA ILE A 114 -3.55 -5.09 10.91
C ILE A 114 -3.37 -5.95 12.15
N LYS A 115 -4.41 -6.71 12.48
CA LYS A 115 -4.40 -7.81 13.43
C LYS A 115 -4.59 -9.13 12.69
N LEU A 116 -3.61 -10.01 12.81
CA LEU A 116 -3.57 -11.35 12.22
C LEU A 116 -4.28 -12.38 13.10
N PRO A 117 -4.62 -13.58 12.55
CA PRO A 117 -5.37 -14.60 13.28
C PRO A 117 -4.64 -15.16 14.50
N ASP A 118 -3.31 -15.17 14.48
CA ASP A 118 -2.46 -15.62 15.59
C ASP A 118 -2.35 -14.59 16.74
N GLY A 119 -3.04 -13.45 16.62
CA GLY A 119 -3.01 -12.37 17.59
C GLY A 119 -1.91 -11.34 17.35
N THR A 120 -1.01 -11.55 16.38
CA THR A 120 -0.02 -10.57 15.96
C THR A 120 -0.73 -9.29 15.51
N SER A 121 -0.29 -8.15 16.04
CA SER A 121 -0.81 -6.84 15.68
C SER A 121 0.34 -5.95 15.21
N LEU A 122 0.15 -5.28 14.09
CA LEU A 122 1.15 -4.42 13.47
C LEU A 122 0.54 -3.04 13.18
N GLU A 123 1.17 -2.00 13.71
CA GLU A 123 0.91 -0.60 13.36
C GLU A 123 1.81 -0.20 12.19
N LEU A 124 1.23 0.37 11.13
CA LEU A 124 1.92 0.71 9.88
C LEU A 124 2.25 2.19 9.77
N ILE A 125 1.49 3.02 10.48
CA ILE A 125 1.74 4.45 10.57
C ILE A 125 2.67 4.71 11.76
N ASN A 126 3.57 5.68 11.60
CA ASN A 126 4.33 6.15 12.74
C ASN A 126 3.39 6.96 13.64
N SER A 127 3.56 6.88 14.96
CA SER A 127 2.80 7.68 15.94
C SER A 127 2.94 9.21 15.74
N ALA A 128 3.83 9.65 14.84
CA ALA A 128 4.10 11.03 14.48
C ALA A 128 3.30 11.57 13.28
N ASP A 129 2.58 10.72 12.54
CA ASP A 129 1.66 11.21 11.50
C ASP A 129 0.42 11.83 12.15
N PRO A 130 -0.02 13.04 11.74
CA PRO A 130 -1.09 13.75 12.43
C PRO A 130 -2.36 12.90 12.48
N LYS A 131 -2.87 12.74 13.70
CA LYS A 131 -4.16 12.13 14.00
C LYS A 131 -5.31 12.97 13.47
#